data_AF-A0A8T4HEB5-F1
#
_entry.id   AF-A0A8T4HEB5-F1
#
_cell.length_a   1.000
_cell.length_b   1.000
_cell.length_c   1.000
_cell.angle_alpha   90.00
_cell.angle_beta   90.00
_cell.angle_gamma   90.00
#
_symmetry.space_group_name_H-M   'P 1'
#
loop_
_entity.id
_entity.type
_entity.pdbx_description
1 polymer ?
#
loop_
_entity_poly.entity_id
_entity_poly.type
_entity_poly.pdbx_seq_one_letter_code
_entity_poly.pdbx_strand_id
1 'polypeptide(L)'
;MTAARIRASERDRGSSALEFAGMLPLLLLVAMAAIQLGIVGYAVQQAGTGARAAARVASQEEIADRYAASGRAAMSDWTARRSSFALADGGDEVTVTTTVTIPSLLP
;
A
#
# COMPACT_ATOMS: atom_id res chain seq x y z
N MET A 1 -41.26 40.75 37.76
CA MET A 1 -41.08 40.65 36.30
C MET A 1 -39.87 39.74 36.06
N THR A 2 -40.12 38.47 35.75
CA THR A 2 -39.17 37.36 35.93
C THR A 2 -38.43 37.09 34.63
N ALA A 3 -37.11 37.33 34.61
CA ALA A 3 -36.27 37.06 33.45
C ALA A 3 -36.01 35.55 33.32
N ALA A 4 -36.74 34.88 32.42
CA ALA A 4 -36.59 33.45 32.17
C ALA A 4 -35.72 33.20 30.92
N ARG A 5 -34.48 32.79 31.19
CA ARG A 5 -33.65 31.80 30.47
C ARG A 5 -33.54 31.90 28.93
N ILE A 6 -32.51 32.61 28.48
CA ILE A 6 -31.76 32.24 27.27
C ILE A 6 -30.64 31.29 27.72
N ARG A 7 -30.88 29.98 27.77
CA ARG A 7 -29.80 29.00 28.06
C ARG A 7 -30.04 27.58 27.56
N ALA A 8 -30.94 27.38 26.59
CA ALA A 8 -31.26 26.04 26.08
C ALA A 8 -30.65 25.72 24.69
N SER A 9 -30.37 26.73 23.85
CA SER A 9 -30.01 26.48 22.45
C SER A 9 -28.55 26.07 22.19
N GLU A 10 -27.63 26.26 23.13
CA GLU A 10 -26.20 25.93 22.91
C GLU A 10 -25.85 24.47 23.28
N ARG A 11 -26.66 23.82 24.11
CA ARG A 11 -26.38 22.46 24.59
C ARG A 11 -26.62 21.38 23.53
N ASP A 12 -27.59 21.56 22.63
CA ASP A 12 -27.88 20.57 21.59
C ASP A 12 -26.80 20.50 20.50
N ARG A 13 -26.17 21.63 20.15
CA ARG A 13 -25.09 21.64 19.13
C ARG A 13 -23.78 21.03 19.65
N GLY A 14 -23.51 21.17 20.95
CA GLY A 14 -22.35 20.58 21.60
C GLY A 14 -22.46 19.06 21.76
N SER A 15 -23.68 18.54 21.98
CA SER A 15 -23.91 17.10 22.16
C SER A 15 -23.55 16.30 20.91
N SER A 16 -24.07 16.70 19.74
CA SER A 16 -23.78 16.01 18.47
C SER A 16 -22.31 16.10 18.06
N ALA A 17 -21.65 17.23 18.36
CA ALA A 17 -20.22 17.40 18.11
C ALA A 17 -19.37 16.49 19.00
N LEU A 18 -19.75 16.30 20.27
CA LEU A 18 -19.08 15.38 21.19
C LEU A 18 -19.28 13.90 20.80
N GLU A 19 -20.48 13.52 20.37
CA GLU A 19 -20.76 12.17 19.88
C GLU A 19 -19.90 11.84 18.65
N PHE A 20 -19.80 12.78 17.70
CA PHE A 20 -18.94 12.61 16.52
C PHE A 20 -17.45 12.60 16.89
N ALA A 21 -17.03 13.43 17.86
CA ALA A 21 -15.67 13.41 18.38
C ALA A 21 -15.31 12.06 19.03
N GLY A 22 -16.28 11.36 19.62
CA GLY A 22 -16.10 9.99 20.11
C GLY A 22 -15.87 8.95 19.00
N MET A 23 -16.48 9.14 17.82
CA MET A 23 -16.32 8.25 16.67
C MET A 23 -15.09 8.59 15.82
N LEU A 24 -14.59 9.82 15.88
CA LEU A 24 -13.47 10.29 15.09
C LEU A 24 -12.20 9.40 15.21
N PRO A 25 -11.76 8.94 16.40
CA PRO A 25 -10.62 8.04 16.52
C PRO A 25 -10.84 6.71 15.78
N LEU A 26 -12.05 6.15 15.86
CA LEU A 26 -12.40 4.91 15.16
C LEU A 26 -12.38 5.10 13.64
N LEU A 27 -12.94 6.20 13.15
CA LEU A 27 -12.91 6.54 11.72
C LEU A 27 -11.47 6.73 11.22
N LEU A 28 -10.61 7.37 12.02
CA LEU A 28 -9.19 7.52 11.69
C LEU A 28 -8.46 6.18 11.64
N LEU A 29 -8.73 5.26 12.58
CA LEU A 29 -8.15 3.92 12.55
C LEU A 29 -8.58 3.14 11.30
N VAL A 30 -9.87 3.20 10.95
CA VAL A 30 -10.38 2.55 9.72
C VAL A 30 -9.77 3.18 8.47
N ALA A 31 -9.68 4.51 8.41
CA ALA A 31 -9.04 5.21 7.30
C ALA A 31 -7.55 4.83 7.18
N MET A 32 -6.83 4.76 8.30
CA MET A 32 -5.44 4.31 8.34
C MET A 32 -5.30 2.86 7.83
N ALA A 33 -6.15 1.95 8.30
CA ALA A 33 -6.15 0.55 7.84
C ALA A 33 -6.43 0.46 6.33
N ALA A 34 -7.39 1.23 5.82
CA ALA A 34 -7.67 1.29 4.39
C ALA A 34 -6.46 1.79 3.57
N ILE A 35 -5.76 2.83 4.06
CA ILE A 35 -4.54 3.34 3.44
C ILE A 35 -3.45 2.25 3.44
N GLN A 36 -3.25 1.56 4.56
CA GLN A 36 -2.27 0.48 4.68
C GLN A 36 -2.55 -0.65 3.67
N LEU A 37 -3.80 -1.11 3.60
CA LEU A 37 -4.23 -2.12 2.63
C LEU A 37 -4.04 -1.65 1.19
N GLY A 38 -4.32 -0.38 0.91
CA GLY A 38 -4.08 0.23 -0.40
C GLY A 38 -2.61 0.19 -0.82
N ILE A 39 -1.69 0.54 0.09
CA ILE A 39 -0.25 0.49 -0.16
C ILE A 39 0.22 -0.96 -0.40
N VAL A 40 -0.28 -1.92 0.40
CA VAL A 40 0.02 -3.35 0.21
C VAL A 40 -0.44 -3.82 -1.16
N GLY A 41 -1.70 -3.54 -1.52
CA GLY A 41 -2.26 -3.91 -2.82
C GLY A 41 -1.49 -3.28 -3.99
N TYR A 42 -1.04 -2.04 -3.85
CA TYR A 42 -0.18 -1.39 -4.85
C TYR A 42 1.18 -2.10 -4.98
N ALA A 43 1.85 -2.41 -3.87
CA ALA A 43 3.13 -3.10 -3.89
C ALA A 43 3.04 -4.50 -4.53
N VAL A 44 1.96 -5.25 -4.24
CA VAL A 44 1.69 -6.57 -4.86
C VAL A 44 1.50 -6.44 -6.37
N GLN A 45 0.73 -5.45 -6.83
CA GLN A 45 0.56 -5.20 -8.26
C GLN A 45 1.89 -4.88 -8.94
N GLN A 46 2.71 -4.03 -8.32
CA GLN A 46 4.03 -3.67 -8.84
C GLN A 46 4.98 -4.87 -8.87
N ALA A 47 4.98 -5.72 -7.84
CA ALA A 47 5.75 -6.95 -7.82
C ALA A 47 5.37 -7.88 -8.98
N GLY A 48 4.07 -8.01 -9.27
CA GLY A 48 3.57 -8.80 -10.41
C GLY A 48 4.02 -8.25 -11.76
N THR A 49 4.02 -6.92 -11.93
CA THR A 49 4.55 -6.27 -13.14
C THR A 49 6.04 -6.57 -13.32
N GLY A 50 6.84 -6.38 -12.26
CA GLY A 50 8.26 -6.69 -12.29
C GLY A 50 8.56 -8.16 -12.55
N ALA A 51 7.82 -9.09 -11.92
CA ALA A 51 8.00 -10.53 -12.10
C ALA A 51 7.72 -10.95 -13.54
N ARG A 52 6.62 -10.48 -14.15
CA ARG A 52 6.29 -10.79 -15.54
C ARG A 52 7.32 -10.23 -16.51
N ALA A 53 7.81 -9.01 -16.30
CA ALA A 53 8.83 -8.41 -17.16
C ALA A 53 10.19 -9.12 -17.02
N ALA A 54 10.56 -9.48 -15.80
CA ALA A 54 11.80 -10.21 -15.53
C ALA A 54 11.74 -11.63 -16.10
N ALA A 55 10.64 -12.36 -15.92
CA ALA A 55 10.47 -13.71 -16.45
C ALA A 55 10.64 -13.75 -17.98
N ARG A 56 10.04 -12.80 -18.70
CA ARG A 56 10.19 -12.71 -20.17
C ARG A 56 11.65 -12.56 -20.62
N VAL A 57 12.46 -11.83 -19.87
CA VAL A 57 13.87 -11.62 -20.18
C VAL A 57 14.70 -12.83 -19.73
N ALA A 58 14.37 -13.41 -18.57
CA ALA A 58 15.04 -14.60 -18.07
C ALA A 58 14.85 -15.83 -18.99
N SER A 59 13.72 -15.93 -19.71
CA SER A 59 13.49 -16.98 -20.71
C SER A 59 14.29 -16.83 -22.00
N GLN A 60 15.04 -15.73 -22.18
CA GLN A 60 15.85 -15.48 -23.38
C GLN A 60 17.33 -15.63 -23.05
N GLU A 61 17.97 -16.70 -23.52
CA GLU A 61 19.37 -17.04 -23.19
C GLU A 61 20.36 -15.88 -23.39
N GLU A 62 20.22 -15.11 -24.49
CA GLU A 62 21.14 -14.02 -24.83
C GLU A 62 21.10 -12.84 -23.83
N ILE A 63 19.99 -12.67 -23.12
CA ILE A 63 19.78 -11.52 -22.21
C ILE A 63 19.30 -11.96 -20.82
N ALA A 64 19.39 -13.25 -20.51
CA ALA A 64 18.83 -13.83 -19.28
C ALA A 64 19.43 -13.17 -18.02
N ASP A 65 20.70 -12.78 -18.07
CA ASP A 65 21.42 -12.06 -17.01
C ASP A 65 20.78 -10.68 -16.67
N ARG A 66 20.02 -10.09 -17.59
CA ARG A 66 19.40 -8.76 -17.42
C ARG A 66 18.00 -8.80 -16.81
N TYR A 67 17.50 -9.97 -16.43
CA TYR A 67 16.12 -10.16 -15.93
C TYR A 67 15.74 -9.18 -14.82
N ALA A 68 16.60 -9.01 -13.81
CA ALA A 68 16.32 -8.13 -12.68
C ALA A 68 16.32 -6.65 -13.08
N ALA A 69 17.14 -6.25 -14.04
CA ALA A 69 17.15 -4.88 -14.56
C ALA A 69 15.87 -4.57 -15.35
N SER A 70 15.44 -5.49 -16.20
CA SER A 70 14.16 -5.40 -16.94
C SER A 70 12.97 -5.34 -15.98
N GLY A 71 12.94 -6.23 -14.99
CA GLY A 71 11.91 -6.24 -13.95
C GLY A 71 11.81 -4.91 -13.21
N ARG A 72 12.93 -4.32 -12.78
CA ARG A 72 12.95 -3.01 -12.13
C ARG A 72 12.47 -1.89 -13.05
N ALA A 73 12.88 -1.89 -14.31
CA ALA A 73 12.49 -0.86 -15.28
C ALA A 73 10.99 -0.86 -15.60
N ALA A 74 10.30 -2.00 -15.40
CA ALA A 74 8.86 -2.10 -15.56
C ALA A 74 8.06 -1.64 -14.33
N MET A 75 8.72 -1.36 -13.21
CA MET A 75 8.11 -0.93 -11.95
C MET A 75 8.24 0.59 -11.75
N SER A 76 7.56 1.12 -10.75
CA SER A 76 7.75 2.51 -10.32
C SER A 76 9.02 2.65 -9.50
N ASP A 77 9.68 3.81 -9.58
CA ASP A 77 10.96 4.05 -8.90
C ASP A 77 10.96 3.76 -7.40
N TRP A 78 9.82 3.97 -6.73
CA TRP A 78 9.72 3.71 -5.29
C TRP A 78 9.70 2.21 -4.97
N THR A 79 8.93 1.40 -5.70
CA THR A 79 8.91 -0.06 -5.50
C THR A 79 10.14 -0.74 -6.10
N ALA A 80 10.65 -0.24 -7.22
CA ALA A 80 11.85 -0.76 -7.88
C ALA A 80 13.10 -0.66 -7.00
N ARG A 81 13.26 0.44 -6.25
CA ARG A 81 14.36 0.60 -5.27
C ARG A 81 14.21 -0.28 -4.03
N ARG A 82 13.01 -0.80 -3.79
CA ARG A 82 12.67 -1.66 -2.64
C ARG A 82 12.41 -3.10 -3.05
N SER A 83 12.79 -3.48 -4.26
CA SER A 83 12.53 -4.81 -4.79
C SER A 83 13.78 -5.67 -4.91
N SER A 84 13.59 -6.96 -4.71
CA SER A 84 14.57 -8.02 -4.97
C SER A 84 13.99 -9.03 -5.95
N PHE A 85 14.86 -9.62 -6.77
CA PHE A 85 14.49 -10.60 -7.78
C PHE A 85 15.27 -11.88 -7.56
N ALA A 86 14.57 -13.00 -7.41
CA ALA A 86 15.16 -14.32 -7.32
C ALA A 86 14.79 -15.12 -8.57
N LEU A 87 15.80 -15.63 -9.26
CA LEU A 87 15.65 -16.55 -10.37
C LEU A 87 15.70 -17.97 -9.82
N ALA A 88 14.70 -18.79 -10.16
CA ALA A 88 14.72 -20.22 -9.96
C ALA A 88 14.69 -20.88 -11.35
N ASP A 89 15.72 -21.67 -11.62
CA ASP A 89 15.85 -22.44 -12.85
C ASP A 89 15.23 -23.82 -12.62
N GLY A 90 14.16 -24.12 -13.35
CA GLY A 90 13.37 -25.35 -13.28
C GLY A 90 13.61 -26.29 -14.45
N GLY A 91 14.77 -26.19 -15.12
CA GLY A 91 15.06 -26.98 -16.32
C GLY A 91 14.35 -26.38 -17.54
N ASP A 92 13.13 -26.82 -17.83
CA ASP A 92 12.35 -26.33 -18.98
C ASP A 92 11.50 -25.09 -18.64
N GLU A 93 11.40 -24.72 -17.36
CA GLU A 93 10.62 -23.58 -16.88
C GLU A 93 11.49 -22.57 -16.14
N VAL A 94 11.31 -21.29 -16.47
CA VAL A 94 11.99 -20.18 -15.81
C VAL A 94 11.03 -19.45 -14.89
N THR A 95 11.33 -19.45 -13.59
CA THR A 95 10.54 -18.74 -12.58
C THR A 95 11.33 -17.56 -12.02
N VAL A 96 10.75 -16.36 -12.08
CA VAL A 96 11.29 -15.18 -11.39
C VAL A 96 10.33 -14.71 -10.32
N THR A 97 10.80 -14.70 -9.08
CA THR A 97 10.07 -14.14 -7.94
C THR A 97 10.53 -12.71 -7.67
N THR A 98 9.58 -11.78 -7.67
CA THR A 98 9.81 -10.38 -7.28
C THR A 98 9.23 -10.12 -5.91
N THR A 99 10.06 -9.66 -4.98
CA THR A 99 9.65 -9.27 -3.63
C THR A 99 9.77 -7.76 -3.50
N VAL A 100 8.78 -7.09 -2.90
CA VAL A 100 8.80 -5.65 -2.61
C VAL A 100 8.70 -5.43 -1.10
N THR A 101 9.70 -4.79 -0.50
CA THR A 101 9.70 -4.49 0.94
C THR A 101 8.91 -3.22 1.22
N ILE A 102 7.85 -3.35 2.03
CA ILE A 102 7.03 -2.22 2.48
C ILE A 102 7.59 -1.73 3.83
N PRO A 103 7.88 -0.43 3.99
CA PRO A 103 8.32 0.11 5.28
C PRO A 103 7.21 0.01 6.34
N SER A 104 7.59 -0.31 7.58
CA SER A 104 6.65 -0.26 8.71
C SER A 104 6.25 1.18 9.02
N LEU A 105 4.96 1.38 9.31
CA LEU A 105 4.40 2.66 9.76
C LEU A 105 4.41 2.80 11.29
N LEU A 106 4.67 1.71 12.01
CA LEU A 106 4.84 1.68 13.46
C LEU A 106 6.29 1.25 13.78
N PRO A 107 7.00 1.98 14.68
CA PRO A 107 8.36 1.63 15.08
C PRO A 107 8.43 0.34 15.91
#